data_AF-A6LNK9-F1
#
_entry.id   AF-A6LNK9-F1
#
_cell.length_a   1.000
_cell.length_b   1.000
_cell.length_c   1.000
_cell.angle_alpha   90.00
_cell.angle_beta   90.00
_cell.angle_gamma   90.00
#
_symmetry.space_group_name_H-M   'P 1'
#
loop_
_entity.id
_entity.type
_entity.pdbx_description
1 polymer ?
#
loop_
_entity_poly.entity_id
_entity_poly.type
_entity_poly.pdbx_seq_one_letter_code
_entity_poly.pdbx_strand_id
1 'polypeptide(L)'
;MRFLENELNMYKKFLGEKFNIESLKKINGSKLNLGDIFVIYTPSFPIYGIVIDKSEDLNKCLYLTSELFLASAEAIRIKINHFANEVALTHIVFYISDDFAWNYCEVIGKFEDIKAIEENFEILNDEVYVGPRKEFFELETEKLVPLYDLFFKNVEDEISENEKIITIDVPKHLRETEVELLAAETKGVRGNNFVGIIKEKSLFIYPKDELIGKHGIVKFKGEIIYTGVISETLVIENTEGLVIQNIEKDLIIEVI
;
A
#
# COMPACT_ATOMS: atom_id res chain seq x y z
N MET A 1 -30.57 -15.84 10.78
CA MET A 1 -29.59 -16.31 9.78
C MET A 1 -28.88 -15.07 9.26
N ARG A 2 -27.56 -14.91 9.50
CA ARG A 2 -26.82 -13.70 9.14
C ARG A 2 -26.13 -13.91 7.78
N PHE A 3 -26.73 -13.37 6.72
CA PHE A 3 -26.29 -13.58 5.33
C PHE A 3 -24.80 -13.30 5.11
N LEU A 4 -24.30 -12.14 5.55
CA LEU A 4 -22.89 -11.75 5.37
C LEU A 4 -21.90 -12.69 6.09
N GLU A 5 -22.30 -13.29 7.21
CA GLU A 5 -21.44 -14.28 7.89
C GLU A 5 -21.34 -15.57 7.07
N ASN A 6 -22.41 -15.96 6.37
CA ASN A 6 -22.37 -17.11 5.48
C ASN A 6 -21.48 -16.85 4.27
N GLU A 7 -21.59 -15.67 3.65
CA GLU A 7 -20.72 -15.27 2.52
C GLU A 7 -19.25 -15.28 2.94
N LEU A 8 -18.92 -14.66 4.08
CA LEU A 8 -17.56 -14.67 4.61
C LEU A 8 -17.06 -16.09 4.91
N ASN A 9 -17.90 -16.95 5.46
CA ASN A 9 -17.53 -18.33 5.73
C ASN A 9 -17.32 -19.15 4.45
N MET A 10 -18.06 -18.86 3.37
CA MET A 10 -17.79 -19.45 2.06
C MET A 10 -16.45 -18.96 1.53
N TYR A 11 -16.23 -17.64 1.53
CA TYR A 11 -14.97 -17.03 1.12
C TYR A 11 -13.76 -17.66 1.83
N LYS A 12 -13.79 -17.76 3.17
CA LYS A 12 -12.73 -18.40 3.97
C LYS A 12 -12.48 -19.87 3.62
N LYS A 13 -13.51 -20.63 3.24
CA LYS A 13 -13.36 -22.03 2.83
C LYS A 13 -12.69 -22.17 1.47
N PHE A 14 -12.89 -21.19 0.59
CA PHE A 14 -12.26 -21.15 -0.72
C PHE A 14 -10.90 -20.45 -0.71
N LEU A 15 -10.59 -19.70 0.35
CA LEU A 15 -9.25 -19.17 0.60
C LEU A 15 -8.29 -20.35 0.67
N GLY A 16 -7.65 -20.64 -0.45
CA GLY A 16 -6.74 -21.76 -0.61
C GLY A 16 -5.41 -21.49 0.08
N GLU A 17 -4.33 -22.04 -0.47
CA GLU A 17 -2.99 -21.75 0.02
C GLU A 17 -2.70 -20.24 -0.03
N LYS A 18 -1.94 -19.77 0.97
CA LYS A 18 -1.50 -18.36 1.02
C LYS A 18 -0.78 -18.02 -0.28
N PHE A 19 -1.10 -16.86 -0.82
CA PHE A 19 -0.45 -16.36 -2.01
C PHE A 19 1.07 -16.30 -1.81
N ASN A 20 1.82 -16.77 -2.80
CA ASN A 20 3.28 -16.66 -2.86
C ASN A 20 3.66 -16.22 -4.28
N ILE A 21 4.55 -15.23 -4.40
CA ILE A 21 5.04 -14.70 -5.68
C ILE A 21 5.63 -15.81 -6.56
N GLU A 22 6.31 -16.80 -5.99
CA GLU A 22 6.91 -17.92 -6.74
C GLU A 22 5.87 -18.80 -7.45
N SER A 23 4.62 -18.77 -6.98
CA SER A 23 3.51 -19.49 -7.58
C SER A 23 2.84 -18.74 -8.74
N LEU A 24 3.27 -17.50 -9.02
CA LEU A 24 2.72 -16.70 -10.09
C LEU A 24 3.05 -17.30 -11.45
N LYS A 25 2.00 -17.43 -12.27
CA LYS A 25 2.16 -17.81 -13.66
C LYS A 25 2.66 -16.60 -14.45
N LYS A 26 3.85 -16.71 -15.03
CA LYS A 26 4.30 -15.73 -16.03
C LYS A 26 3.34 -15.72 -17.22
N ILE A 27 2.91 -14.52 -17.59
CA ILE A 27 2.12 -14.23 -18.78
C ILE A 27 2.87 -13.17 -19.59
N ASN A 28 2.69 -13.18 -20.91
CA ASN A 28 3.18 -12.08 -21.75
C ASN A 28 2.23 -10.88 -21.58
N GLY A 29 2.33 -10.21 -20.44
CA GLY A 29 1.53 -9.06 -20.07
C GLY A 29 1.90 -7.82 -20.88
N SER A 30 1.40 -6.67 -20.43
CA SER A 30 1.65 -5.39 -21.08
C SER A 30 1.91 -4.29 -20.05
N LYS A 31 2.59 -3.23 -20.48
CA LYS A 31 2.71 -1.99 -19.70
C LYS A 31 1.32 -1.50 -19.33
N LEU A 32 1.09 -1.23 -18.05
CA LEU A 32 -0.19 -0.71 -17.60
C LEU A 32 -0.25 0.80 -17.78
N ASN A 33 -1.43 1.28 -18.15
CA ASN A 33 -1.73 2.70 -18.29
C ASN A 33 -2.80 3.11 -17.29
N LEU A 34 -2.91 4.42 -17.09
CA LEU A 34 -3.95 4.99 -16.26
C LEU A 34 -5.35 4.49 -16.70
N GLY A 35 -6.13 4.03 -15.73
CA GLY A 35 -7.47 3.47 -15.91
C GLY A 35 -7.52 2.03 -16.39
N ASP A 36 -6.38 1.40 -16.67
CA ASP A 36 -6.38 -0.01 -17.08
C ASP A 36 -6.81 -0.88 -15.89
N ILE A 37 -7.77 -1.77 -16.17
CA ILE A 37 -8.22 -2.80 -15.24
C ILE A 37 -7.49 -4.07 -15.60
N PHE A 38 -6.81 -4.67 -14.63
CA PHE A 38 -5.96 -5.81 -14.85
C PHE A 38 -6.24 -6.93 -13.86
N VAL A 39 -5.72 -8.12 -14.19
CA VAL A 39 -5.75 -9.31 -13.35
C VAL A 39 -4.36 -9.90 -13.19
N ILE A 40 -4.06 -10.35 -11.98
CA ILE A 40 -2.91 -11.20 -11.65
C ILE A 40 -3.44 -12.59 -11.31
N TYR A 41 -2.93 -13.60 -12.02
CA TYR A 41 -3.31 -14.99 -11.80
C TYR A 41 -2.57 -15.57 -10.60
N THR A 42 -3.31 -15.82 -9.52
CA THR A 42 -2.81 -16.58 -8.37
C THR A 42 -3.41 -18.00 -8.34
N PRO A 43 -2.79 -18.97 -7.63
CA PRO A 43 -3.29 -20.34 -7.58
C PRO A 43 -4.71 -20.47 -6.99
N SER A 44 -5.07 -19.60 -6.04
CA SER A 44 -6.34 -19.68 -5.32
C SER A 44 -7.38 -18.73 -5.93
N PHE A 45 -7.08 -17.42 -5.96
CA PHE A 45 -7.99 -16.40 -6.44
C PHE A 45 -7.29 -15.31 -7.23
N PRO A 46 -7.78 -14.94 -8.41
CA PRO A 46 -7.25 -13.80 -9.14
C PRO A 46 -7.23 -12.55 -8.25
N ILE A 47 -6.21 -11.72 -8.45
CA ILE A 47 -6.15 -10.37 -7.86
C ILE A 47 -6.51 -9.42 -8.99
N TYR A 48 -7.57 -8.65 -8.79
CA TYR A 48 -7.98 -7.62 -9.75
C TYR A 48 -7.52 -6.26 -9.25
N GLY A 49 -7.10 -5.40 -10.17
CA GLY A 49 -6.71 -4.04 -9.85
C GLY A 49 -7.09 -3.06 -10.95
N ILE A 50 -7.16 -1.79 -10.57
CA ILE A 50 -7.25 -0.66 -11.50
C ILE A 50 -6.11 0.31 -11.24
N VAL A 51 -5.45 0.78 -12.29
CA VAL A 51 -4.41 1.82 -12.18
C VAL A 51 -5.06 3.18 -12.01
N ILE A 52 -4.75 3.84 -10.90
CA ILE A 52 -5.27 5.18 -10.56
C ILE A 52 -4.22 6.27 -10.65
N ASP A 53 -2.93 5.90 -10.59
CA ASP A 53 -1.83 6.85 -10.76
C ASP A 53 -0.61 6.10 -11.29
N LYS A 54 0.27 6.81 -12.00
CA LYS A 54 1.47 6.26 -12.62
C LYS A 54 2.64 7.23 -12.41
N SER A 55 3.70 6.74 -11.79
CA SER A 55 4.95 7.46 -11.59
C SER A 55 6.10 6.65 -12.17
N GLU A 56 6.66 7.11 -13.29
CA GLU A 56 7.76 6.47 -14.05
C GLU A 56 7.56 4.96 -14.26
N ASP A 57 8.11 4.13 -13.37
CA ASP A 57 8.09 2.67 -13.42
C ASP A 57 7.14 2.03 -12.39
N LEU A 58 6.48 2.83 -11.56
CA LEU A 58 5.54 2.39 -10.53
C LEU A 58 4.09 2.78 -10.86
N ASN A 59 3.21 1.80 -10.76
CA ASN A 59 1.77 2.01 -10.91
C ASN A 59 1.12 1.89 -9.54
N LYS A 60 0.40 2.95 -9.13
CA LYS A 60 -0.49 2.91 -7.96
C LYS A 60 -1.82 2.33 -8.40
N CYS A 61 -2.26 1.30 -7.70
CA CYS A 61 -3.46 0.56 -8.04
C CYS A 61 -4.42 0.50 -6.86
N LEU A 62 -5.71 0.43 -7.17
CA LEU A 62 -6.74 0.05 -6.21
C LEU A 62 -7.13 -1.41 -6.43
N TYR A 63 -7.24 -2.15 -5.33
CA TYR A 63 -7.72 -3.51 -5.35
C TYR A 63 -9.21 -3.55 -5.68
N LEU A 64 -9.57 -4.49 -6.54
CA LEU A 64 -10.95 -4.76 -6.93
C LEU A 64 -11.33 -6.15 -6.44
N THR A 65 -12.52 -6.27 -5.86
CA THR A 65 -13.03 -7.57 -5.39
C THR A 65 -14.16 -8.09 -6.26
N SER A 66 -14.17 -9.40 -6.52
CA SER A 66 -15.32 -10.10 -7.09
C SER A 66 -16.38 -10.47 -6.04
N GLU A 67 -16.09 -10.32 -4.75
CA GLU A 67 -17.00 -10.63 -3.64
C GLU A 67 -17.98 -9.47 -3.37
N LEU A 68 -18.91 -9.25 -4.31
CA LEU A 68 -19.80 -8.08 -4.33
C LEU A 68 -20.68 -7.94 -3.08
N PHE A 69 -20.97 -9.03 -2.38
CA PHE A 69 -21.77 -9.00 -1.14
C PHE A 69 -20.96 -8.56 0.08
N LEU A 70 -19.66 -8.85 0.08
CA LEU A 70 -18.73 -8.47 1.14
C LEU A 70 -18.10 -7.08 0.88
N ALA A 71 -18.15 -6.59 -0.35
CA ALA A 71 -17.82 -5.21 -0.69
C ALA A 71 -18.73 -4.18 0.00
N SER A 72 -18.30 -2.92 -0.02
CA SER A 72 -19.13 -1.78 0.41
C SER A 72 -20.35 -1.62 -0.50
N ALA A 73 -21.44 -1.10 0.06
CA ALA A 73 -22.62 -0.73 -0.71
C ALA A 73 -22.38 0.51 -1.57
N GLU A 74 -21.46 1.39 -1.16
CA GLU A 74 -21.08 2.61 -1.87
C GLU A 74 -20.04 2.36 -2.96
N ALA A 75 -19.48 1.15 -3.04
CA ALA A 75 -18.43 0.84 -4.00
C ALA A 75 -18.94 0.91 -5.44
N ILE A 76 -18.22 1.67 -6.27
CA ILE A 76 -18.39 1.63 -7.72
C ILE A 76 -18.17 0.20 -8.18
N ARG A 77 -19.11 -0.28 -8.99
CA ARG A 77 -19.02 -1.57 -9.64
C ARG A 77 -18.65 -1.41 -11.09
N ILE A 78 -17.66 -2.19 -11.50
CA ILE A 78 -17.06 -2.12 -12.81
C ILE A 78 -17.33 -3.44 -13.51
N LYS A 79 -17.98 -3.38 -14.67
CA LYS A 79 -18.19 -4.55 -15.50
C LYS A 79 -16.86 -4.97 -16.12
N ILE A 80 -16.56 -6.25 -15.98
CA ILE A 80 -15.41 -6.89 -16.60
C ILE A 80 -15.88 -8.14 -17.33
N ASN A 81 -15.12 -8.62 -18.31
CA ASN A 81 -15.43 -9.86 -19.02
C ASN A 81 -14.31 -10.88 -18.79
N HIS A 82 -14.27 -11.45 -17.59
CA HIS A 82 -13.25 -12.40 -17.14
C HIS A 82 -13.90 -13.53 -16.32
N PHE A 83 -13.19 -14.15 -15.37
CA PHE A 83 -13.78 -15.14 -14.44
C PHE A 83 -14.93 -14.59 -13.58
N ALA A 84 -15.03 -13.28 -13.45
CA ALA A 84 -16.20 -12.58 -12.94
C ALA A 84 -16.76 -11.63 -14.02
N ASN A 85 -18.04 -11.29 -13.91
CA ASN A 85 -18.71 -10.34 -14.80
C ASN A 85 -18.64 -8.89 -14.28
N GLU A 86 -18.33 -8.74 -13.00
CA GLU A 86 -18.33 -7.47 -12.30
C GLU A 86 -17.37 -7.56 -11.11
N VAL A 87 -16.69 -6.46 -10.83
CA VAL A 87 -15.85 -6.28 -9.65
C VAL A 87 -16.19 -4.95 -8.99
N ALA A 88 -16.03 -4.88 -7.67
CA ALA A 88 -16.28 -3.68 -6.88
C ALA A 88 -14.97 -3.03 -6.46
N LEU A 89 -14.95 -1.70 -6.45
CA LEU A 89 -13.85 -0.91 -5.90
C LEU A 89 -13.69 -1.18 -4.39
N THR A 90 -12.46 -1.11 -3.89
CA THR A 90 -12.15 -1.20 -2.47
C THR A 90 -11.28 -0.02 -2.03
N HIS A 91 -11.15 0.17 -0.71
CA HIS A 91 -10.23 1.14 -0.11
C HIS A 91 -8.77 0.63 -0.04
N ILE A 92 -8.49 -0.58 -0.55
CA ILE A 92 -7.16 -1.17 -0.46
C ILE A 92 -6.34 -0.70 -1.66
N VAL A 93 -5.28 0.05 -1.38
CA VAL A 93 -4.25 0.43 -2.35
C VAL A 93 -3.24 -0.71 -2.47
N PHE A 94 -2.53 -0.81 -3.58
CA PHE A 94 -1.26 -1.55 -3.70
C PHE A 94 -0.45 -0.99 -4.88
N TYR A 95 0.79 -1.42 -5.00
CA TYR A 95 1.70 -0.93 -6.04
C TYR A 95 2.29 -2.07 -6.84
N ILE A 96 2.47 -1.84 -8.14
CA ILE A 96 3.11 -2.79 -9.06
C ILE A 96 4.04 -2.05 -10.00
N SER A 97 5.25 -2.58 -10.18
CA SER A 97 6.18 -2.06 -11.17
C SER A 97 5.74 -2.42 -12.58
N ASP A 98 6.18 -1.65 -13.56
CA ASP A 98 5.95 -1.96 -14.97
C ASP A 98 6.61 -3.30 -15.35
N ASP A 99 7.79 -3.64 -14.82
CA ASP A 99 8.40 -4.96 -15.06
C ASP A 99 7.54 -6.12 -14.53
N PHE A 100 7.01 -5.97 -13.31
CA PHE A 100 6.07 -6.96 -12.77
C PHE A 100 4.83 -7.07 -13.66
N ALA A 101 4.26 -5.94 -14.06
CA ALA A 101 3.08 -5.92 -14.91
C ALA A 101 3.30 -6.60 -16.27
N TRP A 102 4.46 -6.37 -16.89
CA TRP A 102 4.86 -7.02 -18.14
C TRP A 102 4.91 -8.55 -18.04
N ASN A 103 5.25 -9.08 -16.88
CA ASN A 103 5.42 -10.52 -16.67
C ASN A 103 4.19 -11.20 -16.06
N TYR A 104 3.29 -10.47 -15.40
CA TYR A 104 2.28 -11.07 -14.51
C TYR A 104 0.88 -10.44 -14.58
N CYS A 105 0.70 -9.31 -15.28
CA CYS A 105 -0.60 -8.64 -15.39
C CYS A 105 -1.21 -8.76 -16.79
N GLU A 106 -2.48 -9.17 -16.84
CA GLU A 106 -3.29 -9.12 -18.06
C GLU A 106 -4.29 -7.98 -17.95
N VAL A 107 -4.33 -7.10 -18.95
CA VAL A 107 -5.34 -6.04 -19.05
C VAL A 107 -6.66 -6.64 -19.53
N ILE A 108 -7.70 -6.55 -18.70
CA ILE A 108 -9.03 -7.12 -18.95
C ILE A 108 -10.11 -6.06 -19.18
N GLY A 109 -9.75 -4.78 -19.07
CA GLY A 109 -10.67 -3.67 -19.29
C GLY A 109 -10.02 -2.32 -19.09
N LYS A 110 -10.82 -1.26 -19.25
CA LYS A 110 -10.41 0.12 -18.99
C LYS A 110 -11.57 0.89 -18.38
N PHE A 111 -11.29 1.72 -17.39
CA PHE A 111 -12.22 2.69 -16.82
C PHE A 111 -11.72 4.10 -17.11
N GLU A 112 -12.51 4.91 -17.79
CA GLU A 112 -12.07 6.22 -18.27
C GLU A 112 -12.18 7.32 -17.21
N ASP A 113 -13.16 7.22 -16.30
CA ASP A 113 -13.43 8.26 -15.30
C ASP A 113 -12.63 8.02 -14.02
N ILE A 114 -11.33 8.31 -14.06
CA ILE A 114 -10.42 8.16 -12.91
C ILE A 114 -10.85 9.03 -11.74
N LYS A 115 -11.40 10.21 -12.02
CA LYS A 115 -11.85 11.13 -10.97
C LYS A 115 -12.98 10.52 -10.15
N ALA A 116 -13.92 9.82 -10.79
CA ALA A 116 -14.96 9.09 -10.08
C ALA A 116 -14.39 7.95 -9.22
N ILE A 117 -13.33 7.29 -9.68
CA ILE A 117 -12.63 6.25 -8.91
C ILE A 117 -11.94 6.85 -7.67
N GLU A 118 -11.25 7.98 -7.82
CA GLU A 118 -10.61 8.68 -6.70
C GLU A 118 -11.62 9.18 -5.68
N GLU A 119 -12.72 9.81 -6.13
CA GLU A 119 -13.79 10.27 -5.25
C GLU A 119 -14.45 9.11 -4.49
N ASN A 120 -14.68 7.97 -5.15
CA ASN A 120 -15.23 6.79 -4.49
C ASN A 120 -14.23 6.14 -3.54
N PHE A 121 -12.94 6.14 -3.88
CA PHE A 121 -11.88 5.67 -3.00
C PHE A 121 -11.86 6.44 -1.67
N GLU A 122 -11.94 7.76 -1.69
CA GLU A 122 -11.98 8.58 -0.47
C GLU A 122 -13.21 8.23 0.39
N ILE A 123 -14.39 8.05 -0.23
CA ILE A 123 -15.61 7.62 0.47
C ILE A 123 -15.41 6.25 1.14
N LEU A 124 -14.83 5.29 0.43
CA LEU A 124 -14.58 3.94 0.94
C LEU A 124 -13.51 3.94 2.04
N ASN A 125 -12.51 4.81 1.95
CA ASN A 125 -11.43 4.92 2.92
C ASN A 125 -11.92 5.54 4.25
N ASP A 126 -12.90 6.45 4.19
CA ASP A 126 -13.55 7.04 5.37
C ASP A 126 -14.62 6.11 6.00
N GLU A 127 -14.99 5.01 5.34
CA GLU A 127 -16.00 4.08 5.83
C GLU A 127 -15.49 3.25 7.01
N VAL A 128 -16.29 3.19 8.08
CA VAL A 128 -15.98 2.32 9.23
C VAL A 128 -16.51 0.91 8.98
N TYR A 129 -15.63 0.02 8.53
CA TYR A 129 -15.96 -1.40 8.34
C TYR A 129 -16.09 -2.15 9.66
N VAL A 130 -17.20 -2.88 9.82
CA VAL A 130 -17.49 -3.69 11.01
C VAL A 130 -17.96 -5.10 10.65
N GLY A 131 -17.81 -6.04 11.58
CA GLY A 131 -18.31 -7.41 11.42
C GLY A 131 -17.67 -8.14 10.23
N PRO A 132 -18.45 -8.91 9.44
CA PRO A 132 -17.91 -9.74 8.36
C PRO A 132 -17.12 -8.97 7.28
N ARG A 133 -17.47 -7.71 7.03
CA ARG A 133 -16.75 -6.90 6.03
C ARG A 133 -15.36 -6.52 6.52
N LYS A 134 -15.21 -6.18 7.81
CA LYS A 134 -13.92 -5.89 8.41
C LYS A 134 -12.97 -7.08 8.27
N GLU A 135 -13.44 -8.26 8.66
CA GLU A 135 -12.64 -9.48 8.57
C GLU A 135 -12.34 -9.88 7.12
N PHE A 136 -13.29 -9.67 6.19
CA PHE A 136 -13.05 -9.86 4.77
C PHE A 136 -11.90 -8.98 4.25
N PHE A 137 -11.92 -7.67 4.55
CA PHE A 137 -10.87 -6.75 4.09
C PHE A 137 -9.52 -6.98 4.78
N GLU A 138 -9.51 -7.46 6.02
CA GLU A 138 -8.30 -7.94 6.70
C GLU A 138 -7.67 -9.12 5.92
N LEU A 139 -8.48 -10.11 5.52
CA LEU A 139 -8.00 -11.24 4.71
C LEU A 139 -7.52 -10.83 3.32
N GLU A 140 -8.22 -9.91 2.66
CA GLU A 140 -7.79 -9.38 1.35
C GLU A 140 -6.47 -8.60 1.48
N THR A 141 -6.29 -7.83 2.55
CA THR A 141 -5.03 -7.13 2.81
C THR A 141 -3.89 -8.12 3.04
N GLU A 142 -4.11 -9.17 3.83
CA GLU A 142 -3.12 -10.25 4.04
C GLU A 142 -2.73 -10.95 2.73
N LYS A 143 -3.69 -11.14 1.81
CA LYS A 143 -3.45 -11.74 0.49
C LYS A 143 -2.51 -10.89 -0.37
N LEU A 144 -2.50 -9.56 -0.19
CA LEU A 144 -1.65 -8.65 -0.95
C LEU A 144 -0.24 -8.47 -0.36
N VAL A 145 0.02 -8.92 0.88
CA VAL A 145 1.32 -8.78 1.55
C VAL A 145 2.51 -9.24 0.69
N PRO A 146 2.46 -10.37 -0.03
CA PRO A 146 3.57 -10.76 -0.89
C PRO A 146 3.82 -9.78 -2.05
N LEU A 147 2.80 -9.10 -2.59
CA LEU A 147 3.03 -8.06 -3.61
C LEU A 147 3.75 -6.85 -3.01
N TYR A 148 3.43 -6.51 -1.76
CA TYR A 148 4.13 -5.48 -1.02
C TYR A 148 5.59 -5.86 -0.77
N ASP A 149 5.86 -7.08 -0.33
CA ASP A 149 7.23 -7.57 -0.11
C ASP A 149 8.08 -7.50 -1.39
N LEU A 150 7.50 -7.84 -2.54
CA LEU A 150 8.18 -7.72 -3.83
C LEU A 150 8.48 -6.28 -4.20
N PHE A 151 7.50 -5.38 -4.02
CA PHE A 151 7.69 -3.95 -4.23
C PHE A 151 8.83 -3.43 -3.35
N PHE A 152 8.80 -3.75 -2.05
CA PHE A 152 9.82 -3.28 -1.11
C PHE A 152 11.20 -3.85 -1.40
N LYS A 153 11.29 -5.10 -1.85
CA LYS A 153 12.58 -5.66 -2.27
C LYS A 153 13.18 -4.89 -3.45
N ASN A 154 12.38 -4.56 -4.46
CA ASN A 154 12.86 -3.80 -5.61
C ASN A 154 13.31 -2.39 -5.19
N VAL A 155 12.59 -1.76 -4.26
CA VAL A 155 12.98 -0.47 -3.67
C VAL A 155 14.29 -0.59 -2.87
N GLU A 156 14.47 -1.63 -2.07
CA GLU A 156 15.72 -1.87 -1.33
C GLU A 156 16.93 -2.12 -2.25
N ASP A 157 16.73 -2.89 -3.33
CA ASP A 157 17.77 -3.17 -4.32
C ASP A 157 18.20 -1.88 -5.06
N GLU A 158 17.26 -1.00 -5.43
CA GLU A 158 17.54 0.32 -6.03
C GLU A 158 18.29 1.26 -5.06
N ILE A 159 17.91 1.28 -3.78
CA ILE A 159 18.56 2.10 -2.74
C ILE A 159 20.01 1.66 -2.51
N SER A 160 20.29 0.35 -2.58
CA SER A 160 21.62 -0.20 -2.35
C SER A 160 22.66 0.20 -3.42
N GLU A 161 22.19 0.58 -4.61
CA GLU A 161 23.06 0.88 -5.74
C GLU A 161 23.37 2.37 -5.93
N ASN A 162 22.60 3.33 -5.37
CA ASN A 162 22.78 4.75 -5.78
C ASN A 162 22.63 5.92 -4.78
N GLU A 163 22.33 5.77 -3.48
CA GLU A 163 22.01 6.98 -2.67
C GLU A 163 22.69 7.16 -1.30
N LYS A 164 22.93 8.43 -0.94
CA LYS A 164 23.43 8.87 0.38
C LYS A 164 22.32 8.76 1.42
N ILE A 165 22.25 7.62 2.08
CA ILE A 165 21.38 7.40 3.24
C ILE A 165 21.79 8.35 4.38
N ILE A 166 20.83 9.15 4.88
CA ILE A 166 21.02 9.99 6.05
C ILE A 166 20.36 9.30 7.25
N THR A 167 21.19 8.80 8.15
CA THR A 167 20.75 8.21 9.41
C THR A 167 20.47 9.29 10.45
N ILE A 168 19.26 9.32 10.99
CA ILE A 168 18.77 10.24 12.03
C ILE A 168 18.46 9.42 13.28
N ASP A 169 19.03 9.76 14.42
CA ASP A 169 18.72 9.10 15.71
C ASP A 169 17.66 9.91 16.47
N VAL A 170 16.54 9.27 16.84
CA VAL A 170 15.49 9.95 17.62
C VAL A 170 15.93 10.06 19.08
N PRO A 171 15.91 11.24 19.71
CA PRO A 171 16.23 11.37 21.13
C PRO A 171 15.37 10.46 22.02
N LYS A 172 16.02 9.76 22.98
CA LYS A 172 15.35 8.76 23.86
C LYS A 172 14.14 9.31 24.63
N HIS A 173 14.08 10.61 24.90
CA HIS A 173 12.96 11.24 25.64
C HIS A 173 11.69 11.42 24.81
N LEU A 174 11.77 11.30 23.48
CA LEU A 174 10.61 11.36 22.58
C LEU A 174 9.96 9.99 22.36
N ARG A 175 10.61 8.91 22.83
CA ARG A 175 10.17 7.53 22.72
C ARG A 175 9.30 7.15 23.91
N GLU A 176 8.15 6.51 23.67
CA GLU A 176 7.29 6.05 24.76
C GLU A 176 7.82 4.74 25.35
N THR A 177 8.10 4.73 26.65
CA THR A 177 8.81 3.65 27.36
C THR A 177 8.03 2.33 27.47
N GLU A 178 6.75 2.30 27.09
CA GLU A 178 5.85 1.16 27.31
C GLU A 178 5.27 0.53 26.03
N VAL A 179 5.76 0.91 24.84
CA VAL A 179 5.13 0.47 23.58
C VAL A 179 6.07 -0.46 22.79
N GLU A 180 5.92 -1.76 23.04
CA GLU A 180 6.64 -2.87 22.40
C GLU A 180 6.02 -3.27 21.03
N LEU A 181 5.42 -2.32 20.30
CA LEU A 181 4.46 -2.62 19.22
C LEU A 181 5.02 -2.63 17.78
N LEU A 182 6.30 -2.31 17.57
CA LEU A 182 6.85 -2.10 16.21
C LEU A 182 7.90 -3.13 15.75
N ALA A 183 8.35 -4.03 16.63
CA ALA A 183 9.55 -4.83 16.35
C ALA A 183 9.36 -6.03 15.40
N ALA A 184 8.15 -6.31 14.88
CA ALA A 184 7.88 -7.59 14.21
C ALA A 184 7.06 -7.51 12.91
N GLU A 185 6.54 -6.36 12.51
CA GLU A 185 5.70 -6.24 11.31
C GLU A 185 6.15 -5.06 10.46
N THR A 186 6.50 -5.32 9.20
CA THR A 186 6.71 -4.26 8.21
C THR A 186 5.41 -3.47 8.07
N LYS A 187 5.42 -2.20 8.46
CA LYS A 187 4.23 -1.34 8.42
C LYS A 187 4.52 -0.07 7.64
N GLY A 188 3.69 0.20 6.65
CA GLY A 188 3.65 1.48 5.94
C GLY A 188 3.02 2.55 6.82
N VAL A 189 3.56 3.76 6.73
CA VAL A 189 3.09 4.96 7.43
C VAL A 189 2.97 6.08 6.42
N ARG A 190 1.91 6.89 6.47
CA ARG A 190 1.78 8.04 5.55
C ARG A 190 1.61 9.33 6.33
N GLY A 191 2.60 10.21 6.24
CA GLY A 191 2.49 11.58 6.73
C GLY A 191 2.02 12.53 5.64
N ASN A 192 1.81 13.80 6.02
CA ASN A 192 1.35 14.83 5.08
C ASN A 192 2.28 15.02 3.86
N ASN A 193 3.59 14.90 4.07
CA ASN A 193 4.62 15.19 3.07
C ASN A 193 5.64 14.08 2.86
N PHE A 194 5.36 12.87 3.36
CA PHE A 194 6.24 11.72 3.19
C PHE A 194 5.47 10.40 3.26
N VAL A 195 6.08 9.35 2.72
CA VAL A 195 5.71 7.95 2.96
C VAL A 195 6.80 7.33 3.80
N GLY A 196 6.43 6.57 4.83
CA GLY A 196 7.33 5.93 5.76
C GLY A 196 7.17 4.41 5.75
N ILE A 197 8.25 3.66 5.99
CA ILE A 197 8.24 2.21 6.20
C ILE A 197 8.95 1.93 7.51
N ILE A 198 8.25 1.29 8.43
CA ILE A 198 8.87 0.77 9.65
C ILE A 198 9.31 -0.66 9.36
N LYS A 199 10.62 -0.90 9.41
CA LYS A 199 11.22 -2.24 9.33
C LYS A 199 12.12 -2.42 10.54
N GLU A 200 11.83 -3.46 11.33
CA GLU A 200 12.50 -3.77 12.59
C GLU A 200 12.50 -2.60 13.59
N LYS A 201 13.59 -1.81 13.63
CA LYS A 201 13.82 -0.67 14.52
C LYS A 201 14.13 0.62 13.75
N SER A 202 13.87 0.63 12.45
CA SER A 202 14.19 1.74 11.57
C SER A 202 12.94 2.17 10.81
N LEU A 203 12.74 3.47 10.71
CA LEU A 203 11.71 4.11 9.91
C LEU A 203 12.41 4.73 8.69
N PHE A 204 12.20 4.13 7.54
CA PHE A 204 12.61 4.66 6.25
C PHE A 204 11.56 5.68 5.83
N ILE A 205 11.98 6.87 5.42
CA ILE A 205 11.11 7.99 5.07
C ILE A 205 11.47 8.43 3.67
N TYR A 206 10.45 8.50 2.83
CA TYR A 206 10.47 8.96 1.45
C TYR A 206 9.72 10.28 1.39
N PRO A 207 10.42 11.42 1.37
CA PRO A 207 9.82 12.74 1.25
C PRO A 207 9.15 12.89 -0.12
N LYS A 208 8.15 13.79 -0.23
CA LYS A 208 7.66 14.23 -1.55
C LYS A 208 8.81 14.79 -2.39
N ASP A 209 8.79 14.55 -3.69
CA ASP A 209 9.80 15.00 -4.66
C ASP A 209 10.12 16.50 -4.57
N GLU A 210 9.12 17.31 -4.23
CA GLU A 210 9.26 18.76 -4.05
C GLU A 210 10.20 19.16 -2.90
N LEU A 211 10.49 18.25 -1.97
CA LEU A 211 11.34 18.47 -0.79
C LEU A 211 12.77 17.99 -1.02
N ILE A 212 12.97 17.06 -1.95
CA ILE A 212 14.25 16.40 -2.23
C ILE A 212 15.26 17.43 -2.76
N GLY A 213 16.50 17.35 -2.26
CA GLY A 213 17.61 18.23 -2.64
C GLY A 213 17.53 19.65 -2.06
N LYS A 214 16.47 19.99 -1.33
CA LYS A 214 16.32 21.28 -0.65
C LYS A 214 16.84 21.23 0.78
N HIS A 215 17.24 22.37 1.31
CA HIS A 215 17.61 22.48 2.72
C HIS A 215 16.33 22.45 3.57
N GLY A 216 16.20 21.45 4.43
CA GLY A 216 15.01 21.24 5.24
C GLY A 216 15.30 20.83 6.67
N ILE A 217 14.26 20.93 7.49
CA ILE A 217 14.20 20.44 8.85
C ILE A 217 13.20 19.30 8.95
N VAL A 218 13.58 18.24 9.65
CA VAL A 218 12.65 17.19 10.07
C VAL A 218 12.34 17.43 11.53
N LYS A 219 11.05 17.57 11.85
CA LYS A 219 10.53 17.71 13.20
C LYS A 219 9.75 16.47 13.61
N PHE A 220 9.87 16.09 14.87
CA PHE A 220 9.02 15.07 15.49
C PHE A 220 8.53 15.58 16.84
N LYS A 221 7.21 15.53 17.09
CA LYS A 221 6.56 16.09 18.30
C LYS A 221 6.94 17.57 18.57
N GLY A 222 7.19 18.34 17.52
CA GLY A 222 7.58 19.74 17.59
C GLY A 222 9.08 20.01 17.84
N GLU A 223 9.90 18.98 18.06
CA GLU A 223 11.36 19.10 18.19
C GLU A 223 12.06 18.82 16.85
N ILE A 224 13.09 19.59 16.51
CA ILE A 224 13.90 19.38 15.30
C ILE A 224 14.83 18.20 15.54
N ILE A 225 14.63 17.11 14.81
CA ILE A 225 15.46 15.90 14.88
C ILE A 225 16.52 15.85 13.77
N TYR A 226 16.35 16.64 12.71
CA TYR A 226 17.34 16.78 11.65
C TYR A 226 17.27 18.15 10.98
N THR A 227 18.42 18.66 10.54
CA THR A 227 18.54 19.86 9.71
C THR A 227 19.64 19.63 8.70
N GLY A 228 19.33 19.76 7.42
CA GLY A 228 20.30 19.48 6.36
C GLY A 228 19.64 19.44 4.99
N VAL A 229 20.33 18.87 4.01
CA VAL A 229 19.74 18.67 2.67
C VAL A 229 18.90 17.41 2.74
N ILE A 230 17.63 17.51 2.37
CA ILE A 230 16.72 16.37 2.34
C ILE A 230 17.12 15.46 1.18
N SER A 231 17.54 14.23 1.49
CA SER A 231 17.83 13.17 0.51
C SER A 231 16.53 12.50 0.03
N GLU A 232 16.59 11.68 -1.02
CA GLU A 232 15.42 10.93 -1.51
C GLU A 232 14.98 9.88 -0.47
N THR A 233 15.94 9.35 0.32
CA THR A 233 15.65 8.51 1.48
C THR A 233 16.26 9.06 2.77
N LEU A 234 15.42 9.21 3.81
CA LEU A 234 15.84 9.51 5.18
C LEU A 234 15.60 8.26 6.05
N VAL A 235 16.57 7.85 6.85
CA VAL A 235 16.42 6.68 7.74
C VAL A 235 16.45 7.16 9.17
N ILE A 236 15.35 6.97 9.88
CA ILE A 236 15.27 7.19 11.31
C ILE A 236 15.55 5.87 12.02
N GLU A 237 16.68 5.76 12.69
CA GLU A 237 17.03 4.59 13.49
C GLU A 237 16.47 4.69 14.92
N ASN A 238 16.34 3.53 15.57
CA ASN A 238 15.88 3.37 16.94
C ASN A 238 14.43 3.82 17.19
N THR A 239 13.50 3.33 16.37
CA THR A 239 12.06 3.61 16.44
C THR A 239 11.31 2.88 17.55
N GLU A 240 12.03 2.20 18.45
CA GLU A 240 11.46 1.55 19.64
C GLU A 240 10.65 2.58 20.46
N GLY A 241 9.36 2.31 20.67
CA GLY A 241 8.46 3.20 21.41
C GLY A 241 7.85 4.34 20.57
N LEU A 242 8.01 4.34 19.25
CA LEU A 242 7.21 5.21 18.37
C LEU A 242 5.84 4.56 18.10
N VAL A 243 4.80 5.37 17.98
CA VAL A 243 3.45 4.92 17.62
C VAL A 243 3.17 5.41 16.20
N ILE A 244 2.61 4.56 15.33
CA ILE A 244 2.29 4.91 13.93
C ILE A 244 1.49 6.21 13.86
N GLN A 245 0.47 6.36 14.72
CA GLN A 245 -0.35 7.57 14.80
C GLN A 245 0.46 8.83 15.15
N ASN A 246 1.52 8.71 15.95
CA ASN A 246 2.41 9.83 16.27
C ASN A 246 3.34 10.14 15.07
N ILE A 247 3.77 9.12 14.33
CA ILE A 247 4.58 9.33 13.12
C ILE A 247 3.74 10.04 12.05
N GLU A 248 2.47 9.67 11.85
CA GLU A 248 1.60 10.29 10.85
C GLU A 248 1.26 11.75 11.17
N LYS A 249 1.05 12.05 12.46
CA LYS A 249 0.60 13.39 12.91
C LYS A 249 1.73 14.33 13.27
N ASP A 250 2.79 13.82 13.92
CA ASP A 250 3.80 14.63 14.58
C ASP A 250 5.13 14.69 13.82
N LEU A 251 5.32 13.84 12.81
CA LEU A 251 6.49 13.92 11.93
C LEU A 251 6.22 14.91 10.79
N ILE A 252 7.02 15.95 10.72
CA ILE A 252 6.86 17.03 9.74
C ILE A 252 8.21 17.27 9.08
N ILE A 253 8.22 17.28 7.74
CA ILE A 253 9.37 17.69 6.93
C ILE A 253 9.04 19.06 6.34
N GLU A 254 9.85 20.06 6.67
CA GLU A 254 9.73 21.45 6.21
C GLU A 254 11.00 21.86 5.48
N VAL A 255 10.86 22.69 4.44
CA VAL A 255 11.98 23.32 3.72
C VAL A 255 12.25 24.71 4.32
N ILE A 256 13.52 25.11 4.39
CA ILE A 256 14.00 26.43 4.83
C ILE A 256 14.50 27.24 3.63
#